data_AF-A0A970TK42-F1
#
_entry.id   AF-A0A970TK42-F1
#
_cell.length_a   1.000
_cell.length_b   1.000
_cell.length_c   1.000
_cell.angle_alpha   90.00
_cell.angle_beta   90.00
_cell.angle_gamma   90.00
#
_symmetry.space_group_name_H-M   'P 1'
#
loop_
_entity.id
_entity.type
_entity.pdbx_description
1 polymer ?
#
loop_
_entity_poly.entity_id
_entity_poly.type
_entity_poly.pdbx_seq_one_letter_code
_entity_poly.pdbx_strand_id
1 'polypeptide(L)'
;MKMLMALLLAILLAANLIPALAQTSQEAPPVGITATLPAELKEAFTSTRSAAFPVTQDVVSIDGGVFTITTNGITAEFMLPFGWMGFTQDIKLQLMDYANFFNDPRSIAQFLIDGGINLLVEDPDSGAFVFVFVYRNSLSELFINLEDEEMFLTALSMYQEDTGLGYKREAANIAG
;
A
#
# COMPACT_ATOMS: atom_id res chain seq x y z
N MET A 1 19.25 29.58 56.59
CA MET A 1 19.85 28.24 56.36
C MET A 1 18.86 27.19 55.83
N LYS A 2 17.57 27.21 56.21
CA LYS A 2 16.57 26.22 55.73
C LYS A 2 16.26 26.29 54.21
N MET A 3 16.26 27.47 53.60
CA MET A 3 16.02 27.64 52.16
C MET A 3 17.17 27.12 51.27
N LEU A 4 18.42 27.19 51.75
CA LEU A 4 19.58 26.69 51.01
C LEU A 4 19.61 25.15 50.97
N MET A 5 19.18 24.47 52.04
CA MET A 5 19.04 23.01 52.05
C MET A 5 17.92 22.52 51.15
N ALA A 6 16.79 23.24 51.08
CA ALA A 6 15.69 22.88 50.19
C ALA A 6 16.09 22.97 48.70
N LEU A 7 16.87 24.00 48.34
CA LEU A 7 17.38 24.17 46.98
C LEU A 7 18.38 23.06 46.60
N LEU A 8 19.29 22.71 47.52
CA LEU A 8 20.26 21.62 47.31
C LEU A 8 19.58 20.25 47.18
N LEU A 9 18.53 20.00 47.95
CA LEU A 9 17.75 18.77 47.86
C LEU A 9 16.93 18.67 46.57
N ALA A 10 16.40 19.80 46.07
CA ALA A 10 15.68 19.85 44.79
C ALA A 10 16.60 19.59 43.59
N ILE A 11 17.84 20.10 43.62
CA ILE A 11 18.85 19.85 42.59
C ILE A 11 19.29 18.38 42.59
N LEU A 12 19.46 17.78 43.77
CA LEU A 12 19.79 16.36 43.93
C LEU A 12 18.66 15.41 43.46
N LEU A 13 17.39 15.80 43.62
CA LEU A 13 16.27 15.05 43.04
C LEU A 13 16.18 15.20 41.52
N ALA A 14 16.43 16.39 40.98
CA ALA A 14 16.39 16.64 39.54
C ALA A 14 17.51 15.90 38.78
N ALA A 15 18.68 15.71 39.40
CA ALA A 15 19.81 15.00 38.80
C ALA A 15 19.59 13.48 38.67
N ASN A 16 18.70 12.88 39.48
CA ASN A 16 18.41 11.44 39.44
C ASN A 16 17.30 11.03 38.46
N LEU A 17 16.61 12.00 37.84
CA LEU A 17 15.55 11.74 36.84
C LEU A 17 16.09 11.67 35.39
N ILE A 18 17.39 11.90 35.18
CA ILE A 18 17.98 12.03 33.84
C ILE A 18 18.35 10.69 33.15
N PRO A 19 18.54 9.52 33.81
CA PRO A 19 18.99 8.35 33.05
C PRO A 19 17.89 7.69 32.20
N ALA A 20 16.63 8.16 32.25
CA ALA A 20 15.53 7.59 31.46
C ALA A 20 15.38 8.21 30.06
N LEU A 21 16.06 9.31 29.74
CA LEU A 21 16.00 9.97 28.41
C LEU A 21 17.32 9.93 27.64
N ALA A 22 18.37 9.36 28.24
CA ALA A 22 19.58 8.98 27.53
C ALA A 22 19.46 7.54 26.99
N GLN A 23 18.32 7.21 26.38
CA GLN A 23 18.34 6.19 25.34
C GLN A 23 19.16 6.80 24.22
N THR A 24 20.38 6.31 24.09
CA THR A 24 21.14 6.39 22.85
C THR A 24 20.15 6.20 21.71
N SER A 25 19.92 7.25 20.92
CA SER A 25 19.40 7.07 19.58
C SER A 25 20.49 6.30 18.86
N GLN A 26 20.47 4.99 19.06
CA GLN A 26 21.07 4.05 18.16
C GLN A 26 20.26 4.28 16.90
N GLU A 27 20.83 5.08 16.01
CA GLU A 27 20.39 5.19 14.63
C GLU A 27 20.12 3.75 14.20
N ALA A 28 18.84 3.41 14.11
CA ALA A 28 18.45 2.10 13.65
C ALA A 28 19.21 1.96 12.33
N PRO A 29 19.97 0.86 12.13
CA PRO A 29 20.54 0.63 10.81
C PRO A 29 19.38 0.83 9.85
N PRO A 30 19.55 1.58 8.73
CA PRO A 30 18.48 1.68 7.75
C PRO A 30 18.02 0.26 7.56
N VAL A 31 16.75 -0.02 7.87
CA VAL A 31 16.17 -1.32 7.62
C VAL A 31 16.16 -1.38 6.10
N GLY A 32 17.30 -1.80 5.56
CA GLY A 32 17.45 -2.17 4.18
C GLY A 32 16.62 -3.42 4.09
N ILE A 33 15.32 -3.23 3.90
CA ILE A 33 14.49 -4.23 3.28
C ILE A 33 15.10 -4.38 1.88
N THR A 34 16.16 -5.16 1.77
CA THR A 34 16.65 -5.71 0.51
C THR A 34 15.72 -6.85 0.09
N ALA A 35 14.41 -6.71 0.31
CA ALA A 35 13.40 -7.49 -0.39
C ALA A 35 13.39 -6.94 -1.81
N THR A 36 14.36 -7.40 -2.58
CA THR A 36 14.25 -7.29 -4.02
C THR A 36 13.10 -8.17 -4.45
N LEU A 37 12.13 -7.58 -5.16
CA LEU A 37 11.13 -8.29 -5.95
C LEU A 37 11.67 -9.62 -6.49
N PRO A 38 10.90 -10.72 -6.41
CA PRO A 38 11.26 -12.00 -6.99
C PRO A 38 11.78 -11.82 -8.42
N ALA A 39 12.84 -12.55 -8.78
CA ALA A 39 13.51 -12.37 -10.07
C ALA A 39 12.54 -12.55 -11.25
N GLU A 40 11.53 -13.43 -11.11
CA GLU A 40 10.51 -13.65 -12.15
C GLU A 40 9.66 -12.40 -12.41
N LEU A 41 9.37 -11.60 -11.37
CA LEU A 41 8.65 -10.34 -11.52
C LEU A 41 9.57 -9.23 -12.03
N LYS A 42 10.84 -9.19 -11.62
CA LYS A 42 11.83 -8.24 -12.18
C LYS A 42 11.94 -8.33 -13.70
N GLU A 43 11.88 -9.54 -14.24
CA GLU A 43 11.87 -9.74 -15.69
C GLU A 43 10.57 -9.24 -16.33
N ALA A 44 9.42 -9.44 -15.69
CA ALA A 44 8.14 -8.88 -16.14
C ALA A 44 8.09 -7.33 -16.10
N PHE A 45 8.92 -6.70 -15.26
CA PHE A 45 9.01 -5.24 -15.13
C PHE A 45 10.04 -4.57 -16.06
N THR A 46 10.64 -5.30 -17.01
CA THR A 46 11.51 -4.73 -18.04
C THR A 46 10.68 -4.03 -19.13
N SER A 47 10.00 -2.96 -18.78
CA SER A 47 9.21 -2.16 -19.73
C SER A 47 10.10 -1.22 -20.56
N THR A 48 9.62 -0.89 -21.77
CA THR A 48 10.28 0.07 -22.65
C THR A 48 10.16 1.46 -22.04
N ARG A 49 11.30 2.07 -21.69
CA ARG A 49 11.34 3.42 -21.10
C ARG A 49 10.80 4.46 -22.10
N SER A 50 9.65 5.06 -21.80
CA SER A 50 9.15 6.23 -22.52
C SER A 50 9.80 7.51 -21.98
N ALA A 51 9.96 8.55 -22.81
CA ALA A 51 10.42 9.87 -22.35
C ALA A 51 9.32 10.61 -21.57
N ALA A 52 8.04 10.35 -21.84
CA ALA A 52 6.88 10.94 -21.17
C ALA A 52 6.16 9.90 -20.31
N PHE A 53 5.81 10.26 -19.07
CA PHE A 53 4.92 9.45 -18.24
C PHE A 53 3.49 9.57 -18.79
N PRO A 54 2.74 8.46 -18.93
CA PRO A 54 1.34 8.56 -19.26
C PRO A 54 0.59 9.30 -18.15
N VAL A 55 -0.42 10.08 -18.51
CA VAL A 55 -1.30 10.75 -17.55
C VAL A 55 -2.43 9.80 -17.22
N THR A 56 -2.57 9.45 -15.95
CA THR A 56 -3.67 8.64 -15.43
C THR A 56 -4.84 9.55 -15.06
N GLN A 57 -6.07 9.03 -15.16
CA GLN A 57 -7.27 9.72 -14.65
C GLN A 57 -7.53 9.37 -13.17
N ASP A 58 -6.73 8.46 -12.62
CA ASP A 58 -6.85 7.95 -11.27
C ASP A 58 -6.40 9.00 -10.25
N VAL A 59 -7.19 9.17 -9.19
CA VAL A 59 -6.85 10.01 -8.05
C VAL A 59 -6.58 9.10 -6.85
N VAL A 60 -5.39 9.24 -6.27
CA VAL A 60 -4.95 8.46 -5.12
C VAL A 60 -4.81 9.36 -3.91
N SER A 61 -5.31 8.91 -2.76
CA SER A 61 -5.03 9.46 -1.44
C SER A 61 -4.57 8.35 -0.52
N ILE A 62 -3.59 8.64 0.33
CA ILE A 62 -3.05 7.68 1.31
C ILE A 62 -3.08 8.36 2.67
N ASP A 63 -3.88 7.83 3.59
CA ASP A 63 -3.97 8.33 4.98
C ASP A 63 -4.01 7.16 5.95
N GLY A 64 -3.15 7.18 6.97
CA GLY A 64 -3.11 6.14 8.00
C GLY A 64 -2.91 4.70 7.50
N GLY A 65 -2.32 4.49 6.31
CA GLY A 65 -2.18 3.17 5.69
C GLY A 65 -3.40 2.69 4.90
N VAL A 66 -4.41 3.55 4.73
CA VAL A 66 -5.57 3.32 3.86
C VAL A 66 -5.33 3.99 2.51
N PHE A 67 -5.42 3.19 1.45
CA PHE A 67 -5.30 3.62 0.06
C PHE A 67 -6.70 3.90 -0.47
N THR A 68 -7.02 5.16 -0.70
CA THR A 68 -8.26 5.58 -1.36
C THR A 68 -7.96 5.85 -2.82
N ILE A 69 -8.56 5.08 -3.72
CA ILE A 69 -8.31 5.14 -5.16
C ILE A 69 -9.62 5.46 -5.86
N THR A 70 -9.65 6.57 -6.58
CA THR A 70 -10.80 6.95 -7.41
C THR A 70 -10.42 6.83 -8.87
N THR A 71 -11.10 5.95 -9.60
CA THR A 71 -10.91 5.76 -11.05
C THR A 71 -12.26 5.73 -11.75
N ASN A 72 -12.39 6.45 -12.87
CA ASN A 72 -13.61 6.50 -13.68
C ASN A 72 -14.91 6.75 -12.87
N GLY A 73 -14.83 7.55 -11.80
CA GLY A 73 -15.97 7.90 -10.94
C GLY A 73 -16.34 6.85 -9.88
N ILE A 74 -15.53 5.81 -9.68
CA ILE A 74 -15.68 4.83 -8.60
C ILE A 74 -14.52 5.01 -7.64
N THR A 75 -14.83 5.03 -6.33
CA THR A 75 -13.84 5.08 -5.26
C THR A 75 -13.78 3.73 -4.57
N ALA A 76 -12.57 3.19 -4.41
CA ALA A 76 -12.28 2.02 -3.62
C ALA A 76 -11.31 2.38 -2.49
N GLU A 77 -11.54 1.82 -1.31
CA GLU A 77 -10.65 1.95 -0.16
C GLU A 77 -10.00 0.60 0.14
N PHE A 78 -8.70 0.61 0.37
CA PHE A 78 -7.95 -0.60 0.67
C PHE A 78 -7.01 -0.36 1.86
N MET A 79 -7.24 -1.09 2.95
CA MET A 79 -6.39 -1.05 4.13
C MET A 79 -5.34 -2.15 4.04
N LEU A 80 -4.06 -1.78 4.16
CA LEU A 80 -2.99 -2.78 4.11
C LEU A 80 -2.90 -3.57 5.42
N PRO A 81 -2.65 -4.88 5.36
CA PRO A 81 -2.20 -5.63 6.51
C PRO A 81 -0.91 -5.03 7.09
N PHE A 82 -0.71 -5.21 8.40
CA PHE A 82 0.50 -4.72 9.06
C PHE A 82 1.75 -5.32 8.41
N GLY A 83 2.73 -4.47 8.10
CA GLY A 83 4.00 -4.86 7.50
C GLY A 83 4.00 -4.97 5.97
N TRP A 84 2.83 -4.92 5.33
CA TRP A 84 2.73 -4.96 3.87
C TRP A 84 2.93 -3.56 3.28
N MET A 85 3.45 -3.51 2.06
CA MET A 85 3.70 -2.26 1.33
C MET A 85 2.78 -2.14 0.12
N GLY A 86 2.31 -0.93 -0.15
CA GLY A 86 1.40 -0.64 -1.26
C GLY A 86 1.98 0.38 -2.21
N PHE A 87 1.84 0.15 -3.51
CA PHE A 87 2.35 1.00 -4.58
C PHE A 87 1.25 1.26 -5.60
N THR A 88 0.94 2.53 -5.82
CA THR A 88 -0.07 2.98 -6.79
C THR A 88 0.60 3.57 -8.02
N GLN A 89 -0.22 3.93 -9.02
CA GLN A 89 0.23 4.64 -10.22
C GLN A 89 0.73 6.07 -9.93
N ASP A 90 0.41 6.65 -8.76
CA ASP A 90 0.88 7.98 -8.37
C ASP A 90 2.27 7.92 -7.72
N ILE A 91 3.29 7.89 -8.57
CA ILE A 91 4.68 7.94 -8.12
C ILE A 91 5.04 9.24 -7.38
N LYS A 92 4.30 10.35 -7.59
CA LYS A 92 4.65 11.62 -6.93
C LYS A 92 4.31 11.57 -5.45
N LEU A 93 3.14 11.01 -5.12
CA LEU A 93 2.72 10.83 -3.75
C LEU A 93 3.63 9.86 -2.99
N GLN A 94 4.15 8.84 -3.69
CA GLN A 94 4.93 7.75 -3.11
C GLN A 94 6.41 7.76 -3.52
N LEU A 95 6.95 8.93 -3.90
CA LEU A 95 8.27 9.01 -4.53
C LEU A 95 9.38 8.38 -3.67
N MET A 96 9.34 8.62 -2.36
CA MET A 96 10.32 8.08 -1.43
C MET A 96 10.19 6.57 -1.27
N ASP A 97 8.97 6.04 -1.16
CA ASP A 97 8.72 4.60 -1.04
C ASP A 97 9.25 3.87 -2.29
N TYR A 98 8.91 4.40 -3.46
CA TYR A 98 9.39 3.90 -4.73
C TYR A 98 10.91 3.91 -4.86
N ALA A 99 11.56 5.02 -4.49
CA ALA A 99 13.01 5.16 -4.57
C ALA A 99 13.76 4.24 -3.60
N ASN A 100 13.16 3.95 -2.44
CA ASN A 100 13.75 3.06 -1.43
C ASN A 100 13.55 1.59 -1.79
N PHE A 101 12.43 1.24 -2.41
CA PHE A 101 12.05 -0.14 -2.63
C PHE A 101 12.43 -0.68 -4.01
N PHE A 102 12.39 0.17 -5.05
CA PHE A 102 12.67 -0.24 -6.43
C PHE A 102 13.94 0.38 -6.99
N ASN A 103 14.77 -0.43 -7.63
CA ASN A 103 15.95 0.03 -8.36
C ASN A 103 15.60 0.86 -9.61
N ASP A 104 14.41 0.64 -10.19
CA ASP A 104 13.89 1.41 -11.33
C ASP A 104 12.42 1.82 -11.09
N PRO A 105 12.19 2.86 -10.26
CA PRO A 105 10.84 3.32 -9.91
C PRO A 105 9.96 3.66 -11.10
N ARG A 106 10.57 4.22 -12.15
CA ARG A 106 9.86 4.66 -13.36
C ARG A 106 9.28 3.47 -14.11
N SER A 107 10.07 2.42 -14.30
CA SER A 107 9.64 1.24 -15.04
C SER A 107 8.50 0.51 -14.31
N ILE A 108 8.53 0.50 -12.97
CA ILE A 108 7.44 -0.08 -12.15
C ILE A 108 6.16 0.74 -12.27
N ALA A 109 6.21 2.05 -12.05
CA ALA A 109 5.01 2.87 -12.14
C ALA A 109 4.44 2.88 -13.57
N GLN A 110 5.28 2.82 -14.62
CA GLN A 110 4.80 2.66 -15.99
C GLN A 110 4.14 1.28 -16.20
N PHE A 111 4.68 0.20 -15.64
CA PHE A 111 4.03 -1.11 -15.68
C PHE A 111 2.64 -1.09 -15.02
N LEU A 112 2.50 -0.44 -13.85
CA LEU A 112 1.20 -0.33 -13.19
C LEU A 112 0.19 0.40 -14.07
N ILE A 113 0.61 1.47 -14.73
CA ILE A 113 -0.24 2.24 -15.65
C ILE A 113 -0.62 1.41 -16.88
N ASP A 114 0.37 0.82 -17.55
CA ASP A 114 0.16 0.06 -18.79
C ASP A 114 -0.70 -1.19 -18.53
N GLY A 115 -0.56 -1.80 -17.36
CA GLY A 115 -1.36 -2.94 -16.90
C GLY A 115 -2.72 -2.57 -16.31
N GLY A 116 -3.04 -1.29 -16.15
CA GLY A 116 -4.27 -0.85 -15.47
C GLY A 116 -4.37 -1.31 -14.01
N ILE A 117 -3.24 -1.55 -13.35
CA ILE A 117 -3.16 -1.98 -11.95
C ILE A 117 -3.23 -0.74 -11.09
N ASN A 118 -4.27 -0.62 -10.27
CA ASN A 118 -4.48 0.57 -9.46
C ASN A 118 -3.63 0.55 -8.18
N LEU A 119 -3.45 -0.64 -7.59
CA LEU A 119 -2.61 -0.86 -6.42
C LEU A 119 -1.91 -2.22 -6.51
N LEU A 120 -0.58 -2.20 -6.40
CA LEU A 120 0.25 -3.35 -6.10
C LEU A 120 0.47 -3.39 -4.59
N VAL A 121 0.17 -4.52 -3.96
CA VAL A 121 0.53 -4.77 -2.57
C VAL A 121 1.57 -5.88 -2.52
N GLU A 122 2.60 -5.71 -1.71
CA GLU A 122 3.68 -6.66 -1.52
C GLU A 122 3.90 -6.94 -0.03
N ASP A 123 4.10 -8.22 0.28
CA ASP A 123 4.58 -8.69 1.57
C ASP A 123 6.10 -8.90 1.50
N PRO A 124 6.91 -8.04 2.14
CA PRO A 124 8.36 -8.12 2.03
C PRO A 124 8.94 -9.40 2.65
N ASP A 125 8.23 -10.03 3.57
CA ASP A 125 8.71 -11.23 4.27
C ASP A 125 8.50 -12.49 3.43
N SER A 126 7.33 -12.63 2.80
CA SER A 126 6.99 -13.81 2.00
C SER A 126 7.24 -13.65 0.50
N GLY A 127 7.39 -12.41 0.02
CA GLY A 127 7.42 -12.08 -1.41
C GLY A 127 6.06 -12.23 -2.10
N ALA A 128 4.98 -12.40 -1.34
CA ALA A 128 3.63 -12.45 -1.88
C ALA A 128 3.21 -11.09 -2.44
N PHE A 129 2.45 -11.12 -3.53
CA PHE A 129 1.94 -9.91 -4.18
C PHE A 129 0.43 -10.01 -4.43
N VAL A 130 -0.24 -8.88 -4.31
CA VAL A 130 -1.65 -8.71 -4.64
C VAL A 130 -1.77 -7.57 -5.64
N PHE A 131 -2.40 -7.84 -6.77
CA PHE A 131 -2.75 -6.81 -7.75
C PHE A 131 -4.23 -6.45 -7.58
N VAL A 132 -4.49 -5.18 -7.33
CA VAL A 132 -5.84 -4.63 -7.21
C VAL A 132 -6.19 -3.87 -8.48
N PHE A 133 -7.31 -4.26 -9.06
CA PHE A 133 -7.89 -3.65 -10.26
C PHE A 133 -9.27 -3.12 -9.91
N VAL A 134 -9.50 -1.85 -10.24
CA VAL A 134 -10.76 -1.14 -10.05
C VAL A 134 -11.24 -0.74 -11.44
N TYR A 135 -12.29 -1.37 -11.93
CA TYR A 135 -12.87 -1.07 -13.23
C TYR A 135 -14.39 -1.18 -13.20
N ARG A 136 -15.04 -0.33 -13.98
CA ARG A 136 -16.46 -0.47 -14.33
C ARG A 136 -16.56 -1.15 -15.68
N ASN A 137 -17.25 -2.28 -15.74
CA ASN A 137 -17.62 -2.97 -16.98
C ASN A 137 -19.08 -3.48 -16.92
N SER A 138 -19.58 -4.00 -18.04
CA SER A 138 -20.97 -4.49 -18.13
C SER A 138 -21.29 -5.57 -17.08
N LEU A 139 -20.29 -6.36 -16.67
CA LEU A 139 -20.46 -7.38 -15.64
C LEU A 139 -20.59 -6.75 -14.24
N SER A 140 -19.76 -5.77 -13.90
CA SER A 140 -19.89 -5.03 -12.64
C SER A 140 -21.21 -4.26 -12.57
N GLU A 141 -21.70 -3.73 -13.69
CA GLU A 141 -23.03 -3.10 -13.76
C GLU A 141 -24.15 -4.13 -13.57
N LEU A 142 -24.01 -5.32 -14.14
CA LEU A 142 -24.94 -6.42 -13.86
C LEU A 142 -24.99 -6.72 -12.36
N PHE A 143 -23.84 -6.88 -11.71
CA PHE A 143 -23.76 -7.14 -10.26
C PHE A 143 -24.37 -6.02 -9.41
N ILE A 144 -24.16 -4.75 -9.78
CA ILE A 144 -24.78 -3.60 -9.11
C ILE A 144 -26.32 -3.60 -9.27
N ASN A 145 -26.80 -4.03 -10.44
CA ASN A 145 -28.23 -4.07 -10.76
C ASN A 145 -28.96 -5.30 -10.19
N LEU A 146 -28.25 -6.25 -9.58
CA LEU A 146 -28.87 -7.37 -8.87
C LEU A 146 -29.43 -6.87 -7.54
N GLU A 147 -30.72 -6.55 -7.53
CA GLU A 147 -31.44 -6.13 -6.31
C GLU A 147 -31.62 -7.28 -5.31
N ASP A 148 -31.56 -8.53 -5.79
CA ASP A 148 -31.75 -9.74 -4.98
C ASP A 148 -30.40 -10.34 -4.54
N GLU A 149 -30.23 -10.49 -3.23
CA GLU A 149 -29.00 -10.98 -2.60
C GLU A 149 -28.67 -12.44 -2.97
N GLU A 150 -29.68 -13.29 -3.14
CA GLU A 150 -29.49 -14.70 -3.51
C GLU A 150 -29.00 -14.83 -4.97
N MET A 151 -29.55 -14.00 -5.87
CA MET A 151 -29.07 -13.90 -7.25
C MET A 151 -27.65 -13.31 -7.33
N PHE A 152 -27.33 -12.31 -6.51
CA PHE A 152 -25.98 -11.77 -6.41
C PHE A 152 -24.96 -12.84 -6.00
N LEU A 153 -25.24 -13.58 -4.92
CA LEU A 153 -24.36 -14.63 -4.41
C LEU A 153 -24.18 -15.77 -5.41
N THR A 154 -25.25 -16.15 -6.12
CA THR A 154 -25.20 -17.18 -7.16
C THR A 154 -24.33 -16.75 -8.33
N ALA A 155 -24.54 -15.54 -8.85
CA ALA A 155 -23.73 -15.00 -9.94
C ALA A 155 -22.25 -14.85 -9.54
N LEU A 156 -21.98 -14.47 -8.29
CA LEU A 156 -20.62 -14.36 -7.75
C LEU A 156 -19.95 -15.74 -7.68
N SER A 157 -20.65 -16.75 -7.17
CA SER A 157 -20.14 -18.13 -7.09
C SER A 157 -19.77 -18.67 -8.47
N MET A 158 -20.64 -18.50 -9.46
CA MET A 158 -20.37 -18.92 -10.84
C MET A 158 -19.14 -18.22 -11.44
N TYR A 159 -18.98 -16.92 -11.16
CA TYR A 159 -17.83 -16.15 -11.61
C TYR A 159 -16.51 -16.57 -10.93
N GLN A 160 -16.58 -16.98 -9.66
CA GLN A 160 -15.43 -17.48 -8.91
C GLN A 160 -15.04 -18.92 -9.32
N GLU A 161 -16.01 -19.77 -9.68
CA GLU A 161 -15.74 -21.12 -10.18
C GLU A 161 -15.03 -21.13 -11.54
N ASP A 162 -15.27 -20.12 -12.38
CA ASP A 162 -14.60 -19.96 -13.69
C ASP A 162 -13.16 -19.40 -13.58
N THR A 163 -12.62 -19.28 -12.36
CA THR A 163 -11.25 -18.79 -12.18
C THR A 163 -10.24 -19.90 -12.48
N GLY A 164 -9.29 -19.64 -13.39
CA GLY A 164 -8.23 -20.59 -13.74
C GLY A 164 -7.37 -21.04 -12.55
N LEU A 165 -6.79 -22.25 -12.65
CA LEU A 165 -5.94 -22.84 -11.61
C LEU A 165 -4.83 -21.87 -11.15
N GLY A 166 -4.77 -21.60 -9.85
CA GLY A 166 -3.75 -20.75 -9.22
C GLY A 166 -4.18 -19.32 -8.90
N TYR A 167 -5.40 -18.91 -9.25
CA TYR A 167 -5.94 -17.57 -8.96
C TYR A 167 -7.15 -17.66 -8.02
N LYS A 168 -7.25 -16.72 -7.07
CA LYS A 168 -8.43 -16.54 -6.22
C LYS A 168 -9.05 -15.18 -6.54
N ARG A 169 -10.35 -15.15 -6.86
CA ARG A 169 -11.12 -13.90 -7.04
C ARG A 169 -12.00 -13.69 -5.82
N GLU A 170 -11.86 -12.54 -5.17
CA GLU A 170 -12.73 -12.09 -4.09
C GLU A 170 -13.46 -10.82 -4.54
N ALA A 171 -14.74 -10.70 -4.19
CA ALA A 171 -15.51 -9.49 -4.41
C ALA A 171 -15.94 -8.93 -3.06
N ALA A 172 -15.83 -7.61 -2.90
CA ALA A 172 -16.40 -6.89 -1.78
C ALA A 172 -17.49 -5.96 -2.32
N ASN A 173 -18.65 -5.95 -1.67
CA ASN A 173 -19.71 -5.00 -1.99
C ASN A 173 -19.32 -3.65 -1.38
N ILE A 174 -19.01 -2.67 -2.23
CA ILE A 174 -18.68 -1.31 -1.80
C ILE A 174 -20.00 -0.53 -1.85
N ALA A 175 -20.51 -0.12 -0.69
CA ALA A 175 -21.67 0.75 -0.63
C ALA A 175 -21.34 2.07 -1.35
N GLY A 176 -22.16 2.43 -2.34
CA GLY A 176 -22.08 3.71 -3.05
C GLY A 176 -22.77 4.85 -2.31
#